data_AF-H6NHH3-F1
#
_entry.id   AF-H6NHH3-F1
#
_cell.length_a   1.000
_cell.length_b   1.000
_cell.length_c   1.000
_cell.angle_alpha   90.00
_cell.angle_beta   90.00
_cell.angle_gamma   90.00
#
_symmetry.space_group_name_H-M   'P 1'
#
loop_
_entity.id
_entity.type
_entity.pdbx_description
1 polymer ?
#
loop_
_entity_poly.entity_id
_entity_poly.type
_entity_poly.pdbx_seq_one_letter_code
_entity_poly.pdbx_strand_id
1 'polypeptide(L)'
;MRWSTASRSYDVVISLGSNCQPAYQLRRLKLRLATYPFDWFYFSNTAEVTKVLQTEFAEFMRLENLEPGRPSRVTTLVRDSRTTCWSYHDFPLPTEPGQDPLYGYPEFRAKLDRRIDRFLRTARSGRRILFIRNLVRREEALPLKQALDALTAP
;
A
#
# COMPACT_ATOMS: atom_id res chain seq x y z
N MET A 1 14.02 -20.39 21.87
CA MET A 1 12.99 -20.94 20.96
C MET A 1 13.56 -20.92 19.54
N ARG A 2 13.95 -22.08 18.99
CA ARG A 2 14.57 -22.19 17.65
C ARG A 2 13.46 -22.33 16.60
N TRP A 3 13.49 -21.47 15.59
CA TRP A 3 12.53 -21.40 14.47
C TRP A 3 12.66 -22.55 13.45
N SER A 4 13.27 -23.68 13.81
CA SER A 4 13.83 -24.64 12.84
C SER A 4 12.92 -25.81 12.45
N THR A 5 11.62 -25.79 12.76
CA THR A 5 10.78 -26.99 12.49
C THR A 5 9.42 -26.72 11.84
N ALA A 6 9.14 -25.46 11.45
CA ALA A 6 7.98 -25.13 10.63
C ALA A 6 8.24 -23.88 9.79
N SER A 7 9.12 -23.95 8.79
CA SER A 7 9.19 -22.89 7.80
C SER A 7 9.21 -23.47 6.40
N ARG A 8 8.03 -23.56 5.78
CA ARG A 8 8.02 -23.33 4.33
C ARG A 8 8.57 -21.92 4.14
N SER A 9 9.72 -21.79 3.48
CA SER A 9 10.28 -20.48 3.16
C SER A 9 9.30 -19.69 2.30
N TYR A 10 9.20 -18.39 2.52
CA TYR A 10 8.46 -17.50 1.62
C TYR A 10 9.42 -16.96 0.58
N ASP A 11 8.98 -16.93 -0.69
CA ASP A 11 9.79 -16.43 -1.80
C ASP A 11 9.75 -14.91 -1.86
N VAL A 12 8.66 -14.29 -1.37
CA VAL A 12 8.45 -12.83 -1.32
C VAL A 12 7.78 -12.44 -0.02
N VAL A 13 8.19 -11.29 0.55
CA VAL A 13 7.51 -10.64 1.67
C VAL A 13 6.96 -9.29 1.21
N ILE A 14 5.66 -9.06 1.41
CA ILE A 14 4.95 -7.86 0.94
C ILE A 14 4.25 -7.18 2.12
N SER A 15 4.42 -5.86 2.24
CA SER A 15 3.64 -5.06 3.19
C SER A 15 2.26 -4.72 2.62
N LEU A 16 1.23 -4.82 3.47
CA LEU A 16 -0.12 -4.31 3.20
C LEU A 16 -0.39 -2.99 3.93
N GLY A 17 0.66 -2.21 4.19
CA GLY A 17 0.59 -0.89 4.82
C GLY A 17 0.17 -0.94 6.29
N SER A 18 -0.76 -0.04 6.65
CA SER A 18 -1.15 0.47 7.98
C SER A 18 -0.36 1.72 8.37
N ASN A 19 0.95 1.70 8.17
CA ASN A 19 1.81 2.88 8.08
C ASN A 19 3.09 2.50 7.33
N CYS A 20 4.10 3.39 7.30
CA CYS A 20 5.36 3.14 6.61
C CYS A 20 6.32 2.18 7.36
N GLN A 21 6.02 1.79 8.61
CA GLN A 21 6.93 0.99 9.43
C GLN A 21 7.18 -0.41 8.86
N PRO A 22 6.19 -1.21 8.44
CA PRO A 22 6.46 -2.53 7.89
C PRO A 22 7.40 -2.49 6.69
N ALA A 23 7.17 -1.56 5.75
CA ALA A 23 8.04 -1.37 4.59
C ALA A 23 9.47 -0.95 4.99
N TYR A 24 9.61 -0.06 5.99
CA TYR A 24 10.90 0.35 6.55
C TYR A 24 11.64 -0.83 7.18
N GLN A 25 10.96 -1.65 8.00
CA GLN A 25 11.54 -2.82 8.65
C GLN A 25 12.00 -3.87 7.62
N LEU A 26 11.16 -4.15 6.61
CA LEU A 26 11.52 -5.08 5.54
C LEU A 26 12.74 -4.60 4.74
N ARG A 27 12.87 -3.28 4.51
CA ARG A 27 14.07 -2.71 3.89
C ARG A 27 15.30 -2.91 4.78
N ARG A 28 15.20 -2.58 6.07
CA ARG A 28 16.32 -2.68 7.03
C ARG A 28 16.83 -4.11 7.17
N LEU A 29 15.92 -5.09 7.16
CA LEU A 29 16.23 -6.52 7.25
C LEU A 29 16.60 -7.15 5.90
N LYS A 30 16.67 -6.36 4.81
CA LYS A 30 16.93 -6.84 3.44
C LYS A 30 15.94 -7.91 2.94
N LEU A 31 14.71 -7.90 3.48
CA LEU A 31 13.62 -8.80 3.09
C LEU A 31 12.71 -8.20 1.99
N ARG A 32 12.82 -6.89 1.75
CA ARG A 32 12.03 -6.19 0.73
C ARG A 32 12.69 -6.31 -0.64
N LEU A 33 12.08 -7.09 -1.53
CA LEU A 33 12.56 -7.25 -2.92
C LEU A 33 12.19 -6.08 -3.83
N ALA A 34 11.06 -5.42 -3.57
CA ALA A 34 10.59 -4.28 -4.34
C ALA A 34 9.67 -3.40 -3.51
N THR A 35 9.40 -2.19 -4.02
CA THR A 35 8.37 -1.31 -3.45
C THR A 35 7.00 -1.66 -4.01
N TYR A 36 6.04 -1.90 -3.13
CA TYR A 36 4.65 -2.23 -3.44
C TYR A 36 3.70 -1.05 -3.14
N PRO A 37 2.45 -1.08 -3.62
CA PRO A 37 1.53 0.06 -3.51
C PRO A 37 1.36 0.54 -2.08
N PHE A 38 1.09 -0.37 -1.14
CA PHE A 38 0.74 -0.02 0.23
C PHE A 38 1.92 0.42 1.12
N ASP A 39 3.17 0.35 0.65
CA ASP A 39 4.37 0.69 1.44
C ASP A 39 4.36 2.13 1.98
N TRP A 40 3.61 3.02 1.33
CA TRP A 40 3.66 4.47 1.56
C TRP A 40 2.34 5.08 2.03
N PHE A 41 1.31 4.25 2.22
CA PHE A 41 -0.02 4.70 2.58
C PHE A 41 -0.35 4.36 4.03
N TYR A 42 -0.97 5.33 4.69
CA TYR A 42 -1.61 5.10 5.97
C TYR A 42 -3.07 4.73 5.74
N PHE A 43 -3.46 3.57 6.26
CA PHE A 43 -4.86 3.14 6.29
C PHE A 43 -5.29 3.04 7.74
N SER A 44 -6.27 3.86 8.12
CA SER A 44 -6.87 3.82 9.46
C SER A 44 -7.69 2.57 9.72
N ASN A 45 -8.18 1.91 8.66
CA ASN A 45 -9.03 0.72 8.74
C ASN A 45 -8.52 -0.37 7.78
N THR A 46 -8.46 -1.61 8.27
CA THR A 46 -8.10 -2.78 7.46
C THR A 46 -9.15 -3.10 6.40
N ALA A 47 -10.43 -2.84 6.66
CA ALA A 47 -11.50 -3.07 5.69
C ALA A 47 -11.30 -2.30 4.38
N GLU A 48 -10.72 -1.09 4.45
CA GLU A 48 -10.43 -0.28 3.26
C GLU A 48 -9.32 -0.90 2.41
N VAL A 49 -8.30 -1.49 3.04
CA VAL A 49 -7.28 -2.27 2.30
C VAL A 49 -7.89 -3.48 1.64
N THR A 50 -8.77 -4.19 2.35
CA THR A 50 -9.51 -5.34 1.80
C THR A 50 -10.32 -4.92 0.57
N LYS A 51 -11.03 -3.79 0.63
CA LYS A 51 -11.82 -3.26 -0.50
C LYS A 51 -10.94 -2.87 -1.69
N VAL A 52 -9.80 -2.22 -1.45
CA VAL A 52 -8.83 -1.89 -2.50
C VAL A 52 -8.30 -3.15 -3.18
N LEU A 53 -8.01 -4.20 -2.41
CA LEU A 53 -7.59 -5.50 -2.94
C LEU A 53 -8.70 -6.18 -3.76
N GLN A 54 -9.93 -6.23 -3.23
CA GLN A 54 -11.09 -6.85 -3.90
C GLN A 54 -11.46 -6.17 -5.23
N THR A 55 -11.21 -4.87 -5.33
CA THR A 55 -11.46 -4.08 -6.55
C THR A 55 -10.23 -3.96 -7.43
N GLU A 56 -9.15 -4.70 -7.14
CA GLU A 56 -7.87 -4.64 -7.85
C GLU A 56 -7.37 -3.20 -8.07
N PHE A 57 -7.49 -2.35 -7.04
CA PHE A 57 -7.08 -0.95 -7.06
C PHE A 57 -7.85 -0.03 -8.04
N ALA A 58 -8.99 -0.46 -8.60
CA ALA A 58 -9.73 0.28 -9.61
C ALA A 58 -10.01 1.75 -9.24
N GLU A 59 -10.44 1.98 -7.99
CA GLU A 59 -10.79 3.31 -7.48
C GLU A 59 -9.70 3.94 -6.60
N PHE A 60 -8.56 3.27 -6.46
CA PHE A 60 -7.52 3.67 -5.51
C PHE A 60 -6.76 4.91 -6.01
N MET A 61 -6.79 5.99 -5.21
CA MET A 61 -6.08 7.24 -5.49
C MET A 61 -6.37 7.84 -6.88
N ARG A 62 -7.63 7.78 -7.32
CA ARG A 62 -8.09 8.51 -8.52
C ARG A 62 -8.17 10.00 -8.23
N LEU A 63 -7.80 10.84 -9.21
CA LEU A 63 -7.67 12.29 -9.03
C LEU A 63 -8.94 12.92 -8.45
N GLU A 64 -10.09 12.51 -8.98
CA GLU A 64 -11.42 12.95 -8.58
C GLU A 64 -11.80 12.60 -7.12
N ASN A 65 -11.08 11.65 -6.51
CA ASN A 65 -11.28 11.24 -5.12
C ASN A 65 -10.26 11.89 -4.16
N LEU A 66 -9.29 12.66 -4.66
CA LEU A 66 -8.20 13.21 -3.85
C LEU A 66 -8.56 14.55 -3.22
N GLU A 67 -8.36 14.62 -1.91
CA GLU A 67 -8.52 15.81 -1.10
C GLU A 67 -7.15 16.24 -0.57
N PRO A 68 -6.55 17.33 -1.07
CA PRO A 68 -5.33 17.87 -0.48
C PRO A 68 -5.63 18.42 0.92
N GLY A 69 -4.94 17.84 1.90
CA GLY A 69 -4.97 18.28 3.29
C GLY A 69 -3.94 19.38 3.55
N ARG A 70 -3.60 19.55 4.84
CA ARG A 70 -2.58 20.53 5.23
C ARG A 70 -1.21 20.13 4.68
N PRO A 71 -0.37 21.08 4.24
CA PRO A 71 1.01 20.78 3.93
C PRO A 71 1.74 20.31 5.19
N SER A 72 2.59 19.30 5.03
CA SER A 72 3.62 18.94 6.01
C SER A 72 4.84 19.85 5.83
N ARG A 73 5.93 19.56 6.54
CA ARG A 73 7.21 20.29 6.36
C ARG A 73 7.86 20.05 4.99
N VAL A 74 7.51 18.97 4.30
CA VAL A 74 8.22 18.50 3.10
C VAL A 74 7.32 18.12 1.93
N THR A 75 6.04 17.85 2.19
CA THR A 75 5.08 17.30 1.21
C THR A 75 3.67 17.74 1.52
N THR A 76 2.80 17.71 0.52
CA THR A 76 1.36 17.88 0.70
C THR A 76 0.75 16.57 1.20
N LEU A 77 0.03 16.62 2.32
CA LEU A 77 -0.76 15.48 2.79
C LEU A 77 -1.96 15.34 1.86
N VAL A 78 -2.19 14.16 1.29
CA VAL A 78 -3.33 13.94 0.39
C VAL A 78 -4.15 12.76 0.89
N ARG A 79 -5.46 12.96 1.00
CA ARG A 79 -6.41 11.93 1.38
C ARG A 79 -7.17 11.43 0.16
N ASP A 80 -7.36 10.13 0.05
CA ASP A 80 -8.36 9.55 -0.85
C ASP A 80 -9.69 9.42 -0.09
N SER A 81 -10.71 10.14 -0.53
CA SER A 81 -12.02 10.18 0.12
C SER A 81 -12.78 8.85 0.01
N ARG A 82 -12.47 8.00 -0.97
CA ARG A 82 -13.15 6.69 -1.18
C ARG A 82 -12.61 5.59 -0.29
N THR A 83 -11.31 5.60 -0.06
CA THR A 83 -10.60 4.58 0.74
C THR A 83 -10.18 5.09 2.10
N THR A 84 -10.36 6.39 2.34
CA THR A 84 -9.92 7.13 3.53
C THR A 84 -8.41 7.05 3.82
N CYS A 85 -7.63 6.54 2.87
CA CYS A 85 -6.19 6.41 3.02
C CYS A 85 -5.50 7.76 2.87
N TRP A 86 -4.31 7.87 3.45
CA TRP A 86 -3.49 9.06 3.38
C TRP A 86 -2.15 8.77 2.70
N SER A 87 -1.80 9.58 1.71
CA SER A 87 -0.42 9.71 1.22
C SER A 87 0.28 10.84 1.96
N TYR A 88 1.42 10.50 2.56
CA TYR A 88 2.25 11.45 3.30
C TYR A 88 3.46 11.93 2.50
N HIS A 89 3.85 11.22 1.43
CA HIS A 89 5.19 11.35 0.87
C HIS A 89 5.24 11.50 -0.65
N ASP A 90 4.09 11.41 -1.33
CA ASP A 90 4.09 11.34 -2.79
C ASP A 90 3.87 12.68 -3.49
N PHE A 91 3.24 13.65 -2.82
CA PHE A 91 2.90 14.94 -3.40
C PHE A 91 3.85 16.03 -2.90
N PRO A 92 4.57 16.73 -3.80
CA PRO A 92 5.45 17.81 -3.38
C PRO A 92 4.65 19.02 -2.86
N LEU A 93 5.34 19.90 -2.13
CA LEU A 93 4.76 21.18 -1.74
C LEU A 93 4.58 22.09 -2.98
N PRO A 94 3.51 22.89 -3.05
CA PRO A 94 3.42 24.01 -3.98
C PRO A 94 4.61 24.96 -3.78
N THR A 95 5.24 25.38 -4.86
CA THR A 95 6.35 26.35 -4.83
C THR A 95 5.88 27.77 -5.11
N GLU A 96 4.75 27.92 -5.81
CA GLU A 96 4.17 29.20 -6.19
C GLU A 96 2.81 29.45 -5.53
N PRO A 97 2.45 30.71 -5.21
CA PRO A 97 1.10 31.05 -4.75
C PRO A 97 0.03 30.64 -5.76
N GLY A 98 -1.01 29.93 -5.28
CA GLY A 98 -2.14 29.50 -6.12
C GLY A 98 -1.86 28.27 -7.00
N GLN A 99 -0.66 27.69 -6.94
CA GLN A 99 -0.38 26.42 -7.61
C GLN A 99 -1.25 25.29 -7.04
N ASP A 100 -1.78 24.46 -7.92
CA ASP A 100 -2.58 23.29 -7.55
C ASP A 100 -1.78 22.37 -6.60
N PRO A 101 -2.26 22.07 -5.38
CA PRO A 101 -1.62 21.13 -4.46
C PRO A 101 -1.41 19.72 -5.02
N LEU A 102 -2.16 19.34 -6.05
CA LEU A 102 -2.09 18.04 -6.72
C LEU A 102 -1.33 18.09 -8.06
N TYR A 103 -0.57 19.14 -8.34
CA TYR A 103 0.16 19.29 -9.62
C TYR A 103 1.07 18.09 -9.97
N GLY A 104 1.62 17.40 -8.97
CA GLY A 104 2.45 16.20 -9.13
C GLY A 104 1.66 14.89 -9.31
N TYR A 105 0.33 14.97 -9.50
CA TYR A 105 -0.52 13.80 -9.67
C TYR A 105 -0.11 12.91 -10.84
N PRO A 106 0.23 13.41 -12.05
CA PRO A 106 0.61 12.55 -13.17
C PRO A 106 1.81 11.64 -12.84
N GLU A 107 2.87 12.20 -12.24
CA GLU A 107 4.06 11.45 -11.83
C GLU A 107 3.76 10.46 -10.71
N PHE A 108 2.91 10.86 -9.76
CA PHE A 108 2.43 10.01 -8.70
C PHE A 108 1.65 8.82 -9.25
N ARG A 109 0.66 9.05 -10.13
CA ARG A 109 -0.18 8.02 -10.73
C ARG A 109 0.67 7.02 -11.53
N ALA A 110 1.55 7.49 -12.39
CA ALA A 110 2.46 6.63 -13.15
C ALA A 110 3.38 5.78 -12.25
N LYS A 111 3.80 6.30 -11.09
CA LYS A 111 4.57 5.54 -10.09
C LYS A 111 3.70 4.51 -9.39
N LEU A 112 2.48 4.87 -9.03
CA LEU A 112 1.52 3.98 -8.37
C LEU A 112 1.10 2.83 -9.29
N ASP A 113 0.77 3.10 -10.55
CA ASP A 113 0.41 2.08 -11.56
C ASP A 113 1.49 1.01 -11.70
N ARG A 114 2.75 1.43 -11.89
CA ARG A 114 3.88 0.50 -11.96
C ARG A 114 4.02 -0.37 -10.72
N ARG A 115 3.67 0.15 -9.53
CA ARG A 115 3.69 -0.60 -8.27
C ARG A 115 2.49 -1.56 -8.19
N ILE A 116 1.30 -1.15 -8.62
CA ILE A 116 0.09 -1.98 -8.67
C ILE A 116 0.30 -3.14 -9.62
N ASP A 117 0.78 -2.88 -10.84
CA ASP A 117 1.05 -3.91 -11.82
C ASP A 117 2.06 -4.94 -11.30
N ARG A 118 3.13 -4.46 -10.65
CA ARG A 118 4.12 -5.35 -10.03
C ARG A 118 3.50 -6.16 -8.90
N PHE A 119 2.66 -5.57 -8.07
CA PHE A 119 1.94 -6.27 -7.01
C PHE A 119 1.07 -7.38 -7.58
N LEU A 120 0.20 -7.07 -8.55
CA LEU A 120 -0.72 -8.03 -9.17
C LEU A 120 0.04 -9.14 -9.89
N ARG A 121 1.09 -8.82 -10.67
CA ARG A 121 1.95 -9.84 -11.28
C ARG A 121 2.63 -10.74 -10.25
N THR A 122 3.05 -10.18 -9.11
CA THR A 122 3.68 -10.96 -8.04
C THR A 122 2.65 -11.86 -7.37
N ALA A 123 1.47 -11.34 -7.04
CA ALA A 123 0.37 -12.09 -6.45
C ALA A 123 -0.03 -13.30 -7.31
N ARG A 124 -0.08 -13.12 -8.63
CA ARG A 124 -0.44 -14.15 -9.61
C ARG A 124 0.75 -15.02 -10.09
N SER A 125 1.93 -14.85 -9.51
CA SER A 125 3.13 -15.57 -9.99
C SER A 125 3.27 -17.01 -9.48
N GLY A 126 2.32 -17.50 -8.66
CA GLY A 126 2.40 -18.80 -7.99
C GLY A 126 3.49 -18.88 -6.90
N ARG A 127 4.18 -17.76 -6.61
CA ARG A 127 5.18 -17.66 -5.54
C ARG A 127 4.51 -17.79 -4.18
N ARG A 128 5.26 -18.29 -3.19
CA ARG A 128 4.83 -18.30 -1.79
C ARG A 128 5.07 -16.92 -1.20
N ILE A 129 3.99 -16.18 -0.97
CA ILE A 129 4.06 -14.79 -0.50
C ILE A 129 3.69 -14.71 0.98
N LEU A 130 4.49 -14.02 1.77
CA LEU A 130 4.14 -13.59 3.12
C LEU A 130 3.64 -12.15 3.06
N PHE A 131 2.36 -11.94 3.36
CA PHE A 131 1.80 -10.61 3.55
C PHE A 131 1.91 -10.18 5.01
N ILE A 132 2.37 -8.96 5.25
CA ILE A 132 2.54 -8.39 6.60
C ILE A 132 1.75 -7.09 6.72
N ARG A 133 0.94 -7.00 7.77
CA ARG A 133 0.22 -5.80 8.18
C ARG A 133 0.21 -5.68 9.69
N ASN A 134 0.43 -4.47 10.20
CA ASN A 134 0.29 -4.18 11.63
C ASN A 134 -1.08 -3.55 11.91
N LEU A 135 -1.53 -3.57 13.18
CA LEU A 135 -2.79 -2.95 13.63
C LEU A 135 -4.04 -3.59 12.99
N VAL A 136 -4.08 -4.91 12.93
CA VAL A 136 -5.23 -5.67 12.41
C VAL A 136 -5.94 -6.37 13.55
N ARG A 137 -7.26 -6.16 13.68
CA ARG A 137 -8.09 -6.94 14.61
C ARG A 137 -8.41 -8.30 13.99
N ARG A 138 -8.57 -9.34 14.81
CA ARG A 138 -8.79 -10.72 14.33
C ARG A 138 -9.99 -10.84 13.37
N GLU A 139 -11.07 -10.12 13.65
CA GLU A 139 -12.27 -10.07 12.81
C GLU A 139 -12.02 -9.45 11.42
N GLU A 140 -11.08 -8.51 11.30
CA GLU A 140 -10.72 -7.86 10.04
C GLU A 140 -9.72 -8.70 9.22
N ALA A 141 -8.97 -9.58 9.90
CA ALA A 141 -7.96 -10.42 9.28
C ALA A 141 -8.57 -11.47 8.35
N LEU A 142 -9.77 -12.00 8.66
CA LEU A 142 -10.41 -13.04 7.85
C LEU A 142 -10.86 -12.51 6.47
N PRO A 143 -11.61 -11.40 6.36
CA PRO A 143 -11.94 -10.81 5.06
C PRO A 143 -10.69 -10.39 4.27
N LEU A 144 -9.68 -9.86 4.95
CA LEU A 144 -8.41 -9.50 4.30
C LEU A 144 -7.73 -10.73 3.71
N LYS A 145 -7.66 -11.83 4.46
CA LYS A 145 -7.09 -13.09 3.98
C LYS A 145 -7.86 -13.61 2.77
N GLN A 146 -9.20 -13.60 2.82
CA GLN A 146 -10.04 -14.04 1.69
C GLN A 146 -9.79 -13.23 0.42
N ALA A 147 -9.63 -11.90 0.54
CA ALA A 147 -9.28 -11.05 -0.60
C ALA A 147 -7.89 -11.40 -1.18
N LEU A 148 -6.91 -11.68 -0.33
CA LEU A 148 -5.56 -12.09 -0.77
C LEU A 148 -5.57 -13.49 -1.41
N ASP A 149 -6.33 -14.43 -0.84
CA ASP A 149 -6.47 -15.78 -1.39
C ASP A 149 -7.10 -15.72 -2.79
N ALA A 150 -8.14 -14.91 -2.99
CA ALA A 150 -8.76 -14.72 -4.31
C ALA A 150 -7.79 -14.11 -5.35
N LEU A 151 -6.91 -13.20 -4.93
CA LEU A 151 -5.90 -12.59 -5.80
C LEU A 151 -4.71 -13.49 -6.13
N THR A 152 -4.45 -14.50 -5.29
CA THR A 152 -3.30 -15.40 -5.39
C THR A 152 -3.71 -16.82 -5.82
N ALA A 153 -5.00 -17.05 -6.06
CA ALA A 153 -5.50 -18.29 -6.62
C ALA A 153 -4.83 -18.56 -7.99
N PRO A 154 -4.45 -19.82 -8.26
CA PRO A 154 -3.79 -20.21 -9.50
C PRO A 154 -4.68 -20.05 -10.73
#